data_AF-A0A3B9MUW5-F1
#
_entry.id   AF-A0A3B9MUW5-F1
#
_cell.length_a   1.000
_cell.length_b   1.000
_cell.length_c   1.000
_cell.angle_alpha   90.00
_cell.angle_beta   90.00
_cell.angle_gamma   90.00
#
_symmetry.space_group_name_H-M   'P 1'
#
loop_
_entity.id
_entity.type
_entity.pdbx_description
1 polymer ?
#
loop_
_entity_poly.entity_id
_entity_poly.type
_entity_poly.pdbx_seq_one_letter_code
_entity_poly.pdbx_strand_id
1 'polypeptide(L)' 'MTTVSNVSTTEIMDRGISCLIEKLGTIETERFISVLIREKSDYTKWRQQYFSDVSSDDFHDAAVAYGEANPL' A
#
# COMPACT_ATOMS: atom_id res chain seq x y z
N MET A 1 -7.46 15.00 -24.25
CA MET A 1 -8.36 13.96 -23.73
C MET A 1 -7.51 13.07 -22.84
N THR A 2 -7.48 13.35 -21.55
CA THR A 2 -6.70 12.54 -20.59
C THR A 2 -7.72 11.75 -19.79
N THR A 3 -7.77 10.44 -20.01
CA THR A 3 -8.63 9.53 -19.23
C THR A 3 -8.04 9.44 -17.82
N VAL A 4 -8.71 10.06 -16.86
CA VAL A 4 -8.39 9.95 -15.44
C VAL A 4 -8.86 8.58 -14.96
N SER A 5 -7.92 7.68 -14.66
CA SER A 5 -8.23 6.35 -14.12
C SER A 5 -8.32 6.43 -12.60
N ASN A 6 -9.53 6.60 -12.08
CA ASN A 6 -9.81 6.47 -10.65
C ASN A 6 -9.63 5.00 -10.23
N VAL A 7 -8.55 4.69 -9.50
CA VAL A 7 -8.27 3.32 -9.04
C VAL A 7 -9.16 3.02 -7.84
N SER A 8 -10.15 2.15 -8.05
CA SER A 8 -11.09 1.77 -6.99
C SER A 8 -10.38 1.04 -5.83
N THR A 9 -10.96 1.06 -4.63
CA THR A 9 -10.46 0.29 -3.49
C THR A 9 -10.26 -1.19 -3.86
N THR A 10 -11.19 -1.77 -4.63
CA THR A 10 -11.08 -3.14 -5.14
C THR A 10 -9.84 -3.34 -6.00
N GLU A 11 -9.54 -2.39 -6.88
CA GLU A 11 -8.39 -2.48 -7.78
C GLU A 11 -7.05 -2.33 -7.03
N ILE A 12 -7.00 -1.49 -5.99
CA ILE A 12 -5.83 -1.41 -5.10
C ILE A 12 -5.62 -2.73 -4.36
N MET A 13 -6.71 -3.31 -3.83
CA MET A 13 -6.67 -4.58 -3.11
C MET A 13 -6.24 -5.74 -4.03
N ASP A 14 -6.81 -5.83 -5.23
CA ASP A 14 -6.48 -6.87 -6.21
C ASP A 14 -5.01 -6.80 -6.64
N ARG A 15 -4.49 -5.60 -6.91
CA ARG A 15 -3.08 -5.40 -7.22
C ARG A 15 -2.19 -5.82 -6.05
N GLY A 16 -2.54 -5.43 -4.83
CA GLY A 16 -1.79 -5.78 -3.62
C GLY A 16 -1.74 -7.29 -3.38
N ILE A 17 -2.89 -7.96 -3.44
CA ILE A 17 -2.99 -9.42 -3.26
C ILE A 17 -2.23 -10.15 -4.38
N SER A 18 -2.34 -9.69 -5.63
CA SER A 18 -1.62 -10.30 -6.76
C SER A 18 -0.10 -10.24 -6.55
N CYS A 19 0.42 -9.09 -6.13
CA CYS A 19 1.85 -8.94 -5.80
C CYS A 19 2.29 -9.87 -4.67
N LEU A 20 1.47 -10.01 -3.62
CA LEU A 20 1.78 -10.92 -2.51
C LEU A 20 1.81 -12.37 -2.98
N ILE A 21 0.82 -12.81 -3.75
CA ILE A 21 0.76 -14.18 -4.29
C ILE A 21 1.96 -14.44 -5.20
N GLU A 22 2.36 -13.50 -6.05
CA GLU A 22 3.52 -13.65 -6.92
C GLU A 22 4.83 -13.85 -6.14
N LYS A 23 5.00 -13.15 -5.01
CA LYS A 23 6.24 -13.20 -4.24
C LYS A 23 6.28 -14.27 -3.16
N LEU A 24 5.15 -14.57 -2.53
CA LEU A 24 5.06 -15.46 -1.36
C LEU A 24 4.38 -16.79 -1.68
N GLY A 25 3.60 -16.85 -2.76
CA GLY A 25 2.66 -17.94 -3.01
C GLY A 25 1.39 -17.82 -2.19
N THR A 26 0.37 -18.60 -2.57
CA THR A 26 -0.99 -18.49 -2.02
C THR A 26 -1.07 -18.76 -0.52
N ILE A 27 -0.41 -19.82 -0.03
CA ILE A 27 -0.51 -20.23 1.38
C ILE A 27 0.16 -19.22 2.32
N GLU A 28 1.36 -18.75 1.97
CA GLU A 28 2.06 -17.77 2.79
C GLU A 28 1.42 -16.38 2.71
N THR A 29 0.80 -16.03 1.58
CA THR A 29 0.00 -14.80 1.46
C THR A 29 -1.19 -14.82 2.43
N GLU A 30 -1.94 -15.91 2.50
CA GLU A 30 -3.08 -16.03 3.42
C GLU A 30 -2.64 -15.96 4.88
N ARG A 31 -1.51 -16.60 5.20
CA ARG A 31 -0.90 -16.52 6.54
C ARG A 31 -0.47 -15.10 6.89
N PHE A 32 0.15 -14.38 5.95
CA PHE A 32 0.56 -12.99 6.11
C PHE A 32 -0.65 -12.09 6.41
N ILE A 33 -1.72 -12.18 5.59
CA ILE A 33 -2.94 -11.39 5.79
C ILE A 33 -3.58 -11.72 7.14
N SER A 34 -3.64 -13.01 7.51
CA SER A 34 -4.17 -13.45 8.81
C SER A 34 -3.42 -12.85 9.99
N VAL A 35 -2.09 -12.77 9.90
CA VAL A 35 -1.25 -12.11 10.94
C VAL A 35 -1.51 -10.61 10.95
N LEU A 36 -1.55 -9.98 9.78
CA LEU A 36 -1.75 -8.53 9.63
C LEU A 36 -3.11 -8.06 10.17
N ILE A 37 -4.18 -8.85 10.01
CA ILE A 37 -5.52 -8.54 10.56
C ILE A 37 -5.56 -8.78 12.08
N ARG A 38 -4.93 -9.87 12.54
CA ARG A 38 -5.00 -10.29 13.94
C ARG A 38 -4.16 -9.40 14.85
N GLU A 39 -3.02 -8.94 14.38
CA GLU A 39 -2.27 -7.94 15.11
C GLU A 39 -2.87 -6.56 14.86
N LYS A 40 -3.36 -5.90 15.93
CA LYS A 40 -3.48 -4.45 15.94
C LYS A 40 -2.08 -3.83 16.04
N SER A 41 -1.20 -4.17 15.11
CA SER A 41 0.16 -3.66 15.11
C SER A 41 0.08 -2.15 15.00
N ASP A 42 0.86 -1.47 15.82
CA ASP A 42 0.97 -0.02 15.79
C ASP A 42 1.48 0.40 14.42
N TYR A 43 0.58 0.89 13.55
CA TYR A 43 0.90 1.33 12.20
C TYR A 43 2.03 2.37 12.20
N THR A 44 2.15 3.17 13.26
CA THR A 44 3.25 4.14 13.42
C THR A 44 4.58 3.43 13.54
N LYS A 45 4.66 2.37 14.36
CA LYS A 45 5.89 1.58 14.51
C LYS A 45 6.21 0.78 13.26
N TRP A 46 5.21 0.18 12.63
CA TRP A 46 5.40 -0.54 11.38
C TRP A 46 5.86 0.41 10.27
N ARG A 47 5.21 1.56 10.10
CA ARG A 47 5.66 2.59 9.17
C ARG A 47 7.09 3.02 9.47
N GLN A 48 7.41 3.32 10.72
CA GLN A 48 8.76 3.75 11.09
C GLN A 48 9.81 2.67 10.81
N GLN A 49 9.47 1.39 10.96
CA GLN A 49 10.40 0.28 10.70
C GLN A 49 10.66 0.04 9.21
N TYR A 50 9.62 0.16 8.37
CA TYR A 50 9.71 -0.19 6.95
C TYR A 50 9.87 1.01 6.01
N PHE A 51 9.56 2.22 6.51
CA PHE A 51 9.70 3.49 5.81
C PHE A 51 10.66 4.43 6.55
N SER A 52 11.57 3.90 7.39
CA SER A 52 12.58 4.69 8.12
C SER A 52 13.41 5.59 7.21
N ASP A 53 13.59 5.15 5.96
CA ASP A 53 14.48 5.77 4.98
C ASP A 53 13.77 6.87 4.18
N VAL A 54 12.47 7.06 4.40
CA VAL A 54 11.67 8.12 3.76
C VAL A 54 11.35 9.16 4.83
N SER A 55 11.83 10.39 4.68
CA SER A 55 11.48 11.46 5.60
C SER A 55 9.98 11.78 5.51
N SER A 56 9.41 12.36 6.57
CA SER A 56 7.99 12.74 6.57
C SER A 56 7.68 13.75 5.47
N ASP A 57 8.64 14.61 5.13
CA ASP A 57 8.52 15.63 4.09
C ASP A 57 8.57 14.98 2.70
N ASP A 58 9.49 14.05 2.46
CA ASP A 58 9.55 13.30 1.18
C ASP A 58 8.27 12.49 0.94
N PHE A 59 7.72 11.89 2.00
CA PHE A 59 6.45 11.17 1.90
C PHE A 59 5.28 12.14 1.60
N HIS A 60 5.27 13.32 2.22
CA HIS A 60 4.27 14.35 1.96
C HIS A 60 4.32 14.82 0.51
N ASP A 61 5.50 15.16 0.01
CA ASP A 61 5.70 15.63 -1.36
C ASP A 61 5.30 14.54 -2.37
N ALA A 62 5.66 13.28 -2.12
CA ALA A 62 5.24 12.15 -2.95
C ALA A 62 3.72 11.97 -2.95
N ALA A 63 3.05 12.15 -1.80
CA ALA A 63 1.60 12.04 -1.70
C ALA A 63 0.88 13.19 -2.43
N VAL A 64 1.39 14.42 -2.32
CA VAL A 64 0.86 15.59 -3.05
C VAL A 64 1.01 15.40 -4.55
N ALA A 65 2.21 15.03 -5.01
CA ALA A 65 2.47 14.78 -6.42
C ALA A 65 1.58 13.65 -6.98
N TYR A 66 1.36 12.58 -6.20
CA TYR A 66 0.43 11.52 -6.58
C TYR A 66 -1.01 12.03 -6.69
N GLY A 67 -1.49 12.86 -5.75
CA GLY A 67 -2.83 13.43 -5.79
C GLY A 67 -3.04 14.38 -6.98
N GLU A 68 -2.05 15.22 -7.30
CA GLU A 68 -2.10 16.10 -8.47
C GLU A 68 -2.10 15.32 -9.79
N ALA A 69 -1.34 14.22 -9.86
CA ALA A 69 -1.31 13.35 -11.02
C ALA A 69 -2.57 12.47 -11.16
N ASN A 70 -3.35 12.29 -10.08
CA ASN A 70 -4.54 11.45 -10.02
C ASN A 70 -5.74 12.23 -9.43
N PRO A 71 -6.25 13.26 -10.12
CA PRO A 71 -7.36 14.08 -9.64
C PRO A 71 -8.65 13.26 -9.48
N LEU A 72 -9.46 13.61 -8.47
CA LEU A 72 -10.71 12.94 -8.10
C LEU A 72 -11.84 13.15 -9.13
#